data_AF-A0A357EH07-F1
#
_entry.id   AF-A0A357EH07-F1
#
_cell.length_a   1.000
_cell.length_b   1.000
_cell.length_c   1.000
_cell.angle_alpha   90.00
_cell.angle_beta   90.00
_cell.angle_gamma   90.00
#
_symmetry.space_group_name_H-M   'P 1'
#
loop_
_entity.id
_entity.type
_entity.pdbx_description
1 polymer ?
#
loop_
_entity_poly.entity_id
_entity_poly.type
_entity_poly.pdbx_seq_one_letter_code
_entity_poly.pdbx_strand_id
1 'polypeptide(L)'
;LSDSDQHLQLVAQALNNFHYKILRVGVKYGETGMLDLSARLEGRNPDLTQTPPIHFNLTVQEHIPTLLKSLRLIEDIHGMIERKYRRP
;
A
#
# COMPACT_ATOMS: atom_id res chain seq x y z
N LEU A 1 1.17 4.74 -25.00
CA LEU A 1 1.20 4.75 -23.52
C LEU A 1 -0.24 4.96 -23.09
N SER A 2 -0.79 4.06 -22.26
CA SER A 2 -2.22 4.06 -21.92
C SER A 2 -2.50 5.19 -20.93
N ASP A 3 -3.66 5.84 -20.98
CA ASP A 3 -4.07 6.90 -20.04
C ASP A 3 -3.93 6.49 -18.56
N SER A 4 -4.02 5.18 -18.28
CA SER A 4 -3.84 4.62 -16.93
C SER A 4 -2.42 4.84 -16.39
N ASP A 5 -1.41 4.73 -17.24
CA ASP A 5 -0.01 4.90 -16.86
C ASP A 5 0.28 6.37 -16.51
N GLN A 6 -0.37 7.31 -17.21
CA GLN A 6 -0.22 8.75 -16.96
C GLN A 6 -0.84 9.18 -15.63
N HIS A 7 -2.03 8.64 -15.30
CA HIS A 7 -2.65 8.90 -14.00
C HIS A 7 -1.83 8.31 -12.84
N LEU A 8 -1.30 7.10 -12.99
CA LEU A 8 -0.40 6.49 -12.01
C LEU A 8 0.89 7.31 -11.84
N GLN A 9 1.47 7.81 -12.94
CA GLN A 9 2.62 8.71 -12.90
C GLN A 9 2.31 10.01 -12.16
N LEU A 10 1.16 10.61 -12.42
CA LEU A 10 0.76 11.85 -11.76
C LEU A 10 0.53 11.63 -10.26
N VAL A 11 -0.08 10.52 -9.87
CA VAL A 11 -0.21 10.12 -8.45
C VAL A 11 1.16 9.89 -7.81
N ALA A 12 2.07 9.20 -8.48
CA ALA A 12 3.42 8.98 -7.97
C ALA A 12 4.20 10.29 -7.81
N GLN A 13 4.13 11.19 -8.79
CA GLN A 13 4.74 12.52 -8.72
C GLN A 13 4.14 13.36 -7.60
N ALA A 14 2.83 13.33 -7.44
CA ALA A 14 2.13 13.99 -6.35
C ALA A 14 2.58 13.50 -4.96
N LEU A 15 2.86 12.21 -4.83
CA LEU A 15 3.27 11.62 -3.54
C LEU A 15 4.77 11.80 -3.23
N ASN A 16 5.62 12.03 -4.24
CA ASN A 16 7.08 12.08 -4.08
C ASN A 16 7.58 13.19 -3.14
N ASN A 17 6.94 14.37 -3.14
CA ASN A 17 7.23 15.48 -2.22
C ASN A 17 5.93 16.04 -1.62
N PHE A 18 5.10 15.14 -1.09
CA PHE A 18 3.78 15.51 -0.60
C PHE A 18 3.83 16.17 0.78
N HIS A 19 3.39 17.42 0.86
CA HIS A 19 3.27 18.17 2.12
C HIS A 19 1.83 18.08 2.59
N TYR A 20 1.58 17.18 3.54
CA TYR A 20 0.25 17.00 4.10
C TYR A 20 -0.11 18.14 5.05
N LYS A 21 -1.35 18.60 4.96
CA LYS A 21 -2.01 19.46 5.94
C LYS A 21 -2.85 18.64 6.91
N ILE A 22 -3.45 17.55 6.43
CA ILE A 22 -4.26 16.64 7.23
C ILE A 22 -3.76 15.22 6.99
N LEU A 23 -3.50 14.52 8.09
CA LEU A 23 -3.30 13.07 8.12
C LEU A 23 -4.27 12.52 9.16
N ARG A 24 -5.22 11.69 8.70
CA ARG A 24 -6.08 10.89 9.58
C ARG A 24 -5.91 9.43 9.24
N VAL A 25 -5.61 8.63 10.25
CA VAL A 25 -5.50 7.18 10.14
C VAL A 25 -6.52 6.56 11.09
N GLY A 26 -7.32 5.64 10.59
CA GLY A 26 -8.27 4.86 11.35
C GLY A 26 -7.97 3.37 11.18
N VAL A 27 -7.93 2.66 12.30
CA VAL A 27 -7.74 1.20 12.31
C VAL A 27 -8.94 0.58 13.01
N LYS A 28 -9.57 -0.38 12.37
CA LYS A 28 -10.60 -1.22 12.98
C LYS A 28 -10.24 -2.68 12.74
N TYR A 29 -10.09 -3.42 13.83
CA TYR A 29 -9.89 -4.86 13.79
C TYR A 29 -11.14 -5.56 14.29
N GLY A 30 -11.74 -6.41 13.45
CA GLY A 30 -12.92 -7.18 13.78
C GLY A 30 -12.59 -8.51 14.43
N GLU A 31 -13.55 -9.07 15.18
CA GLU A 31 -13.42 -10.37 15.85
C GLU A 31 -13.18 -11.53 14.87
N THR A 32 -13.60 -11.37 13.61
CA THR A 32 -13.34 -12.34 12.54
C THR A 32 -11.88 -12.36 12.09
N GLY A 33 -11.07 -11.37 12.48
CA GLY A 33 -9.70 -11.21 12.03
C GLY A 33 -9.53 -10.28 10.82
N MET A 34 -10.61 -9.66 10.34
CA MET A 34 -10.58 -8.61 9.32
C MET A 34 -10.02 -7.31 9.90
N LEU A 35 -9.01 -6.75 9.25
CA LEU A 35 -8.47 -5.42 9.51
C LEU A 35 -8.96 -4.45 8.43
N ASP A 36 -9.66 -3.41 8.84
CA ASP A 36 -9.97 -2.25 8.04
C ASP A 36 -9.02 -1.12 8.43
N LEU A 37 -8.05 -0.84 7.56
CA LEU A 37 -7.17 0.32 7.67
C LEU A 37 -7.69 1.42 6.74
N SER A 38 -7.86 2.62 7.27
CA SER A 38 -8.22 3.80 6.50
C SER A 38 -7.19 4.90 6.72
N ALA A 39 -6.78 5.56 5.65
CA ALA A 39 -5.91 6.72 5.69
C ALA A 39 -6.49 7.82 4.79
N ARG A 40 -6.56 9.04 5.33
CA ARG A 40 -6.93 10.25 4.61
C ARG A 40 -5.80 11.25 4.70
N LEU A 41 -5.22 11.56 3.55
CA LEU A 41 -4.22 12.57 3.36
C LEU A 41 -4.80 13.71 2.54
N GLU A 42 -4.67 14.93 3.05
CA GLU A 42 -4.98 16.15 2.30
C GLU A 42 -3.75 17.04 2.33
N GLY A 43 -3.36 17.58 1.19
CA GLY A 43 -2.13 18.33 1.07
C GLY A 43 -1.82 18.69 -0.37
N ARG A 44 -0.56 19.01 -0.63
CA ARG A 44 -0.08 19.34 -1.98
C ARG A 44 1.37 18.91 -2.14
N ASN A 45 1.79 18.67 -3.37
CA ASN A 45 3.20 18.69 -3.71
C ASN A 45 3.59 20.13 -4.12
N PRO A 46 4.52 20.81 -3.43
CA PRO A 46 4.99 22.15 -3.80
C PRO A 46 5.57 22.21 -5.23
N ASP A 47 6.10 21.11 -5.73
CA ASP A 47 6.68 21.01 -7.08
C ASP A 47 5.60 20.94 -8.17
N LEU A 48 4.35 20.65 -7.79
CA LEU A 48 3.19 20.59 -8.69
C LEU A 48 2.27 21.79 -8.48
N THR A 49 2.82 23.00 -8.59
CA THR A 49 2.13 24.28 -8.28
C THR A 49 0.83 24.53 -9.06
N GLN A 50 0.70 23.95 -10.26
CA GLN A 50 -0.49 24.09 -11.10
C GLN A 50 -1.58 23.05 -10.80
N THR A 51 -1.31 22.09 -9.90
CA THR A 51 -2.29 21.09 -9.51
C THR A 51 -3.05 21.52 -8.25
N PRO A 52 -4.38 21.34 -8.21
CA PRO A 52 -5.16 21.55 -6.99
C PRO A 52 -4.65 20.70 -5.82
N PRO A 53 -4.95 21.06 -4.56
CA PRO A 53 -4.69 20.21 -3.41
C PRO A 53 -5.25 18.80 -3.61
N ILE A 54 -4.45 17.81 -3.26
CA ILE A 54 -4.74 16.40 -3.52
C ILE A 54 -5.32 15.80 -2.25
N HIS A 55 -6.47 15.13 -2.42
CA HIS A 55 -7.15 14.39 -1.37
C HIS A 55 -6.99 12.90 -1.67
N PHE A 56 -6.07 12.26 -0.96
CA PHE A 56 -5.80 10.84 -1.11
C PHE A 56 -6.47 10.06 0.02
N ASN A 57 -7.44 9.22 -0.34
CA ASN A 57 -8.12 8.33 0.59
C ASN A 57 -7.75 6.89 0.22
N LEU A 58 -7.08 6.20 1.15
CA LEU A 58 -6.72 4.79 1.01
C LEU A 58 -7.48 3.98 2.05
N THR A 59 -8.16 2.92 1.59
CA THR A 59 -8.73 1.90 2.46
C THR A 59 -8.12 0.57 2.07
N VAL A 60 -7.56 -0.14 3.05
CA VAL A 60 -7.07 -1.50 2.88
C VAL A 60 -7.90 -2.40 3.79
N GLN A 61 -8.45 -3.46 3.21
CA GLN A 61 -9.20 -4.47 3.93
C GLN A 61 -8.48 -5.80 3.75
N GLU A 62 -8.06 -6.41 4.84
CA GLU A 62 -7.29 -7.64 4.78
C GLU A 62 -7.67 -8.58 5.93
N HIS A 63 -7.69 -9.89 5.65
CA HIS A 63 -7.87 -10.89 6.69
C HIS A 63 -6.50 -11.26 7.27
N ILE A 64 -6.10 -10.57 8.34
CA ILE A 64 -4.74 -10.66 8.90
C ILE A 64 -4.30 -12.09 9.21
N PRO A 65 -5.13 -12.96 9.84
CA PRO A 65 -4.74 -14.35 10.05
C PRO A 65 -4.48 -15.12 8.75
N THR A 66 -5.16 -14.78 7.66
CA THR A 66 -4.95 -15.42 6.35
C THR A 66 -3.68 -14.90 5.70
N LEU A 67 -3.46 -13.58 5.72
CA LEU A 67 -2.22 -12.99 5.24
C LEU A 67 -0.98 -13.60 5.92
N LEU A 68 -1.00 -13.70 7.25
CA LEU A 68 0.10 -14.29 8.01
C LEU A 68 0.33 -15.77 7.66
N LYS A 69 -0.74 -16.55 7.40
CA LYS A 69 -0.61 -17.93 6.92
C LYS A 69 0.03 -17.99 5.53
N SER A 70 -0.40 -17.12 4.61
CA SER A 70 0.15 -17.05 3.26
C SER A 70 1.64 -16.68 3.26
N LEU A 71 2.05 -15.71 4.09
CA LEU A 71 3.46 -15.32 4.21
C LEU A 71 4.34 -16.48 4.70
N ARG A 72 3.89 -17.23 5.72
CA ARG A 72 4.61 -18.42 6.20
C ARG A 72 4.71 -19.53 5.15
N LEU A 73 3.64 -19.76 4.39
CA LEU A 73 3.66 -20.74 3.30
C LEU A 73 4.71 -20.38 2.25
N ILE A 74 4.85 -19.09 1.91
CA ILE A 74 5.88 -18.62 0.98
C ILE A 74 7.28 -18.89 1.54
N GLU A 75 7.51 -18.63 2.83
CA GLU A 75 8.79 -18.94 3.50
C GLU A 75 9.11 -20.45 3.47
N ASP A 76 8.12 -21.30 3.72
CA ASP A 76 8.28 -22.76 3.68
C ASP A 76 8.65 -23.25 2.27
N ILE A 77 7.94 -22.76 1.25
CA ILE A 77 8.22 -23.07 -0.15
C ILE A 77 9.61 -22.58 -0.54
N HIS A 78 9.97 -21.36 -0.15
CA HIS A 78 11.29 -20.80 -0.40
C HIS A 78 12.38 -21.69 0.19
N GLY A 79 12.24 -22.10 1.46
CA GLY A 79 13.17 -23.03 2.10
C GLY A 79 13.21 -24.41 1.42
N MET A 80 12.10 -24.93 0.90
CA MET A 80 12.09 -26.19 0.12
C MET A 80 12.87 -26.06 -1.19
N ILE A 81 12.68 -24.94 -1.91
CA ILE A 81 13.41 -24.64 -3.15
C ILE A 81 14.91 -24.53 -2.85
N GLU A 82 15.31 -23.73 -1.86
CA GLU A 82 16.72 -23.59 -1.47
C GLU A 82 17.35 -24.95 -1.15
N ARG A 83 16.67 -25.82 -0.38
CA ARG A 83 17.18 -27.16 -0.06
C ARG A 83 17.33 -28.06 -1.29
N LYS A 84 16.45 -27.93 -2.28
CA LYS A 84 16.49 -28.72 -3.52
C LYS A 84 17.62 -28.30 -4.46
N TYR A 85 17.94 -27.01 -4.50
CA TYR A 85 19.01 -26.46 -5.35
C TYR A 85 20.38 -26.35 -4.66
N ARG A 86 20.44 -26.49 -3.32
CA ARG A 86 21.70 -26.48 -2.55
C ARG A 86 22.39 -27.84 -2.48
N ARG A 87 21.81 -28.91 -3.03
CA ARG A 87 22.51 -30.20 -3.18
C ARG A 87 23.19 -30.24 -4.56
N PRO A 88 24.52 -30.48 -4.62
CA PRO A 88 25.23 -30.68 -5.89
C PRO A 88 24.79 -31.97 -6.59
#